data_AF-A0A820G7Y0-F1
#
_entry.id   AF-A0A820G7Y0-F1
#
_cell.length_a   1.000
_cell.length_b   1.000
_cell.length_c   1.000
_cell.angle_alpha   90.00
_cell.angle_beta   90.00
_cell.angle_gamma   90.00
#
_symmetry.space_group_name_H-M   'P 1'
#
loop_
_entity.id
_entity.type
_entity.pdbx_description
1 polymer ?
#
loop_
_entity_poly.entity_id
_entity_poly.type
_entity_poly.pdbx_seq_one_letter_code
_entity_poly.pdbx_strand_id
1 'polypeptide(L)'
;MSSEDKQQVDQASVTPWNLAIYYRRIFPSHIYCKWLAYGEPATSSQFAQREFSFTLENDVYRRYLSFSNHIEFEKELIKMCPEKIDIGAVYSAKPKDHKMLSAAQFYPIERELVFDIDMTDYDDVRFCCRGADICSKCWTLMRFAMQIIDRVLHEDFGFEHRLWIYSGRRGVHCWVCDQTARELQSSIRQAIVEHLTIVSSGKESSKRVTLHSPLHPSLQRAREIILTEFDGYACLKQDFLGDDQRIERFLRLVPDENILF
;
A
#
# COMPACT_ATOMS: atom_id res chain seq x y z
N MET A 1 7.96 -28.63 14.15
CA MET A 1 7.78 -27.20 13.82
C MET A 1 7.41 -26.48 15.10
N SER A 2 8.32 -25.70 15.69
CA SER A 2 8.00 -24.94 16.90
C SER A 2 7.00 -23.84 16.58
N SER A 3 6.03 -23.69 17.46
CA SER A 3 4.93 -22.72 17.44
C SER A 3 5.38 -21.28 17.76
N GLU A 4 6.67 -20.96 17.68
CA GLU A 4 7.26 -19.79 18.34
C GLU A 4 7.33 -18.53 17.46
N ASP A 5 7.05 -18.61 16.17
CA ASP A 5 7.22 -17.47 15.23
C ASP A 5 5.91 -16.85 14.71
N LYS A 6 4.76 -17.32 15.19
CA LYS A 6 3.50 -16.62 14.92
C LYS A 6 3.43 -15.44 15.87
N GLN A 7 3.62 -14.23 15.35
CA GLN A 7 3.17 -13.03 16.06
C GLN A 7 1.65 -13.13 16.21
N GLN A 8 1.23 -13.72 17.32
CA GLN A 8 -0.11 -13.54 17.85
C GLN A 8 -0.12 -12.10 18.36
N VAL A 9 -0.41 -11.16 17.46
CA VAL A 9 -0.84 -9.83 17.88
C VAL A 9 -2.13 -10.11 18.63
N ASP A 10 -2.04 -10.08 19.96
CA ASP A 10 -3.20 -10.11 20.82
C ASP A 10 -4.05 -8.91 20.36
N GLN A 11 -5.10 -9.19 19.59
CA GLN A 11 -6.06 -8.18 19.19
C GLN A 11 -6.82 -7.84 20.46
N ALA A 12 -6.19 -7.09 21.36
CA ALA A 12 -6.91 -6.36 22.37
C ALA A 12 -7.97 -5.56 21.59
N SER A 13 -9.22 -5.99 21.70
CA SER A 13 -10.32 -5.43 20.94
C SER A 13 -10.29 -3.93 21.14
N VAL A 14 -10.10 -3.17 20.06
CA VAL A 14 -10.11 -1.71 20.13
C VAL A 14 -11.47 -1.30 20.66
N THR A 15 -11.52 -0.85 21.91
CA THR A 15 -12.76 -0.38 22.52
C THR A 15 -13.02 1.07 22.09
N PRO A 16 -14.29 1.51 22.04
CA PRO A 16 -14.61 2.92 21.80
C PRO A 16 -13.88 3.87 22.76
N TRP A 17 -13.66 3.44 24.00
CA TRP A 17 -12.92 4.20 25.00
C TRP A 17 -11.42 4.35 24.65
N ASN A 18 -10.76 3.27 24.26
CA ASN A 18 -9.35 3.31 23.87
C ASN A 18 -9.15 4.17 22.62
N LEU A 19 -10.05 4.06 21.64
CA LEU A 19 -10.03 4.87 20.42
C LEU A 19 -10.24 6.37 20.73
N ALA A 20 -11.16 6.70 21.64
CA ALA A 20 -11.38 8.07 22.09
C ALA A 20 -10.14 8.65 22.79
N ILE A 21 -9.45 7.87 23.63
CA ILE A 21 -8.18 8.28 24.24
C ILE A 21 -7.12 8.50 23.17
N TYR A 22 -7.00 7.56 22.22
CA TYR A 22 -6.04 7.65 21.12
C TYR A 22 -6.20 8.97 20.35
N TYR A 23 -7.41 9.31 19.92
CA TYR A 23 -7.64 10.57 19.20
C TYR A 23 -7.45 11.83 20.05
N ARG A 24 -7.69 11.77 21.37
CA ARG A 24 -7.50 12.93 22.26
C ARG A 24 -6.06 13.17 22.69
N ARG A 25 -5.21 12.13 22.67
CA ARG A 25 -3.91 12.16 23.36
C ARG A 25 -2.73 11.72 22.52
N ILE A 26 -2.95 10.89 21.49
CA ILE A 26 -1.87 10.18 20.79
C ILE A 26 -1.85 10.50 19.30
N PHE A 27 -3.02 10.55 18.64
CA PHE A 27 -3.09 10.79 17.20
C PHE A 27 -2.44 12.16 16.87
N PRO A 28 -1.43 12.21 16.00
CA PRO A 28 -0.66 13.42 15.73
C PRO A 28 -1.39 14.35 14.75
N SER A 29 -2.60 14.80 15.11
CA SER A 29 -3.52 15.61 14.29
C SER A 29 -2.82 16.78 13.59
N HIS A 30 -2.03 17.55 14.33
CA HIS A 30 -1.32 18.71 13.81
C HIS A 30 -0.30 18.34 12.72
N ILE A 31 0.53 17.31 12.93
CA ILE A 31 1.53 16.87 11.94
C ILE A 31 0.83 16.25 10.73
N TYR A 32 -0.22 15.48 10.97
CA TYR A 32 -1.04 14.85 9.93
C TYR A 32 -1.67 15.90 9.00
N CYS A 33 -2.28 16.94 9.56
CA CYS A 33 -2.82 18.05 8.77
C CYS A 33 -1.71 18.85 8.08
N LYS A 34 -0.55 19.05 8.72
CA LYS A 34 0.59 19.74 8.11
C LYS A 34 1.11 19.00 6.88
N TRP A 35 1.19 17.67 6.94
CA TRP A 35 1.54 16.82 5.78
C TRP A 35 0.56 17.03 4.64
N LEU A 36 -0.74 16.91 4.91
CA LEU A 36 -1.80 17.00 3.89
C LEU A 36 -2.06 18.42 3.38
N ALA A 37 -1.53 19.44 4.06
CA ALA A 37 -1.54 20.83 3.65
C ALA A 37 -0.27 21.24 2.87
N TYR A 38 0.72 20.35 2.71
CA TYR A 38 1.93 20.59 1.92
C TYR A 38 2.71 21.88 2.24
N GLY A 39 2.67 22.33 3.50
CA GLY A 39 3.36 23.55 3.94
C GLY A 39 2.73 24.85 3.42
N GLU A 40 1.53 24.76 2.82
CA GLU A 40 0.80 25.90 2.30
C GLU A 40 0.42 26.90 3.43
N PRO A 41 0.38 28.20 3.13
CA PRO A 41 -0.13 29.21 4.06
C PRO A 41 -1.55 28.88 4.52
N ALA A 42 -1.94 29.37 5.71
CA ALA A 42 -3.29 29.17 6.27
C ALA A 42 -4.45 29.66 5.36
N THR A 43 -4.15 30.46 4.33
CA THR A 43 -5.08 30.96 3.32
C THR A 43 -5.29 30.02 2.14
N SER A 44 -4.48 28.96 2.01
CA SER A 44 -4.59 28.01 0.91
C SER A 44 -5.78 27.07 1.09
N SER A 45 -6.54 26.86 0.02
CA SER A 45 -7.75 26.05 0.02
C SER A 45 -7.49 24.55 -0.06
N GLN A 46 -6.25 24.11 -0.31
CA GLN A 46 -5.92 22.73 -0.64
C GLN A 46 -6.32 21.74 0.47
N PHE A 47 -6.00 22.06 1.73
CA PHE A 47 -6.44 21.22 2.87
C PHE A 47 -7.98 21.23 3.03
N ALA A 48 -8.62 22.37 2.83
CA ALA A 48 -10.08 22.50 2.92
C ALA A 48 -10.84 21.77 1.79
N GLN A 49 -10.16 21.55 0.67
CA GLN A 49 -10.62 20.84 -0.52
C GLN A 49 -10.26 19.35 -0.50
N ARG A 50 -9.49 18.89 0.49
CA ARG A 50 -9.16 17.47 0.68
C ARG A 50 -10.39 16.69 1.13
N GLU A 51 -10.69 15.60 0.45
CA GLU A 51 -11.68 14.62 0.92
C GLU A 51 -11.10 13.76 2.03
N PHE A 52 -11.89 13.56 3.07
CA PHE A 52 -11.73 12.49 4.04
C PHE A 52 -12.99 11.61 4.04
N SER A 53 -12.81 10.33 4.35
CA SER A 53 -13.91 9.46 4.75
C SER A 53 -13.66 8.83 6.10
N PHE A 54 -14.73 8.73 6.89
CA PHE A 54 -14.74 8.10 8.19
C PHE A 54 -15.63 6.86 8.14
N THR A 55 -15.09 5.72 8.57
CA THR A 55 -15.89 4.53 8.91
C THR A 55 -16.13 4.57 10.41
N LEU A 56 -17.39 4.59 10.83
CA LEU A 56 -17.81 4.59 12.23
C LEU A 56 -18.23 3.17 12.65
N GLU A 57 -18.60 3.03 13.92
CA GLU A 57 -19.20 1.80 14.47
C GLU A 57 -20.36 1.30 13.58
N ASN A 58 -20.48 -0.03 13.46
CA ASN A 58 -21.41 -0.72 12.55
C ASN A 58 -21.14 -0.44 11.05
N ASP A 59 -19.88 -0.21 10.68
CA ASP A 59 -19.44 0.05 9.30
C ASP A 59 -20.17 1.23 8.62
N VAL A 60 -20.64 2.21 9.41
CA VAL A 60 -21.29 3.40 8.87
C VAL A 60 -20.23 4.28 8.20
N TYR A 61 -20.24 4.24 6.87
CA TYR A 61 -19.28 4.94 6.04
C TYR A 61 -19.76 6.34 5.65
N ARG A 62 -18.97 7.37 5.99
CA ARG A 62 -19.25 8.78 5.67
C ARG A 62 -18.15 9.36 4.80
N ARG A 63 -18.52 9.72 3.57
CA ARG A 63 -17.64 10.34 2.56
C ARG A 63 -17.80 11.85 2.47
N TYR A 64 -16.94 12.46 1.66
CA TYR A 64 -16.98 13.88 1.35
C TYR A 64 -16.88 14.77 2.59
N LEU A 65 -16.19 14.30 3.63
CA LEU A 65 -15.81 15.16 4.75
C LEU A 65 -14.66 16.05 4.30
N SER A 66 -14.64 17.31 4.76
CA SER A 66 -13.50 18.20 4.57
C SER A 66 -13.47 19.26 5.65
N PHE A 67 -12.26 19.76 5.94
CA PHE A 67 -11.99 20.56 7.14
C PHE A 67 -11.13 21.76 6.77
N SER A 68 -11.49 22.93 7.28
CA SER A 68 -10.81 24.18 6.89
C SER A 68 -9.41 24.29 7.51
N ASN A 69 -9.17 23.62 8.64
CA ASN A 69 -7.90 23.63 9.36
C ASN A 69 -7.81 22.43 10.33
N HIS A 70 -6.64 22.28 10.96
CA HIS A 70 -6.38 21.19 11.91
C HIS A 70 -7.30 21.20 13.13
N ILE A 71 -7.76 22.37 13.58
CA ILE A 71 -8.66 22.51 14.74
C ILE A 71 -10.04 21.91 14.41
N GLU A 72 -10.58 22.22 13.22
CA GLU A 72 -11.85 21.65 12.74
C GLU A 72 -11.73 20.12 12.57
N PHE A 73 -10.63 19.66 11.98
CA PHE A 73 -10.34 18.24 11.81
C PHE A 73 -10.27 17.50 13.15
N GLU A 74 -9.46 17.98 14.10
CA GLU A 74 -9.27 17.36 15.41
C GLU A 74 -10.58 17.33 16.22
N LYS A 75 -11.34 18.42 16.20
CA LYS A 75 -12.64 18.49 16.88
C LYS A 75 -13.60 17.43 16.34
N GLU A 76 -13.70 17.29 15.01
CA GLU A 76 -14.60 16.30 14.41
C GLU A 76 -14.08 14.87 14.61
N LEU A 77 -12.77 14.66 14.58
CA LEU A 77 -12.14 13.36 14.86
C LEU A 77 -12.45 12.87 16.27
N ILE A 78 -12.32 13.75 17.28
CA ILE A 78 -12.65 13.43 18.68
C ILE A 78 -14.15 13.19 18.87
N LYS A 79 -14.99 13.94 18.16
CA LYS A 79 -16.45 13.86 18.25
C LYS A 79 -17.00 12.60 17.60
N MET A 80 -16.50 12.25 16.41
CA MET A 80 -17.01 11.12 15.63
C MET A 80 -16.32 9.81 15.99
N CYS A 81 -15.07 9.86 16.47
CA CYS A 81 -14.28 8.71 16.91
C CYS A 81 -14.30 7.55 15.89
N PRO A 82 -13.86 7.78 14.63
CA PRO A 82 -13.99 6.79 13.57
C PRO A 82 -13.07 5.58 13.76
N GLU A 83 -13.50 4.39 13.37
CA GLU A 83 -12.67 3.18 13.36
C GLU A 83 -11.65 3.19 12.21
N LYS A 84 -11.99 3.83 11.09
CA LYS A 84 -11.11 3.97 9.92
C LYS A 84 -11.19 5.39 9.37
N ILE A 85 -10.05 5.88 8.90
CA ILE A 85 -9.91 7.16 8.22
C ILE A 85 -9.29 6.88 6.86
N ASP A 86 -9.94 7.29 5.79
CA ASP A 86 -9.36 7.27 4.45
C ASP A 86 -9.15 8.71 3.95
N ILE A 87 -8.06 8.90 3.21
CA ILE A 87 -7.68 10.19 2.63
C ILE A 87 -7.96 10.11 1.13
N GLY A 88 -8.75 11.06 0.64
CA GLY A 88 -9.11 11.18 -0.76
C GLY A 88 -8.28 12.21 -1.53
N ALA A 89 -8.79 12.59 -2.69
CA ALA A 89 -8.20 13.63 -3.53
C ALA A 89 -8.42 15.03 -2.94
N VAL A 90 -7.64 16.00 -3.42
CA VAL A 90 -8.02 17.42 -3.36
C VAL A 90 -8.96 17.71 -4.53
N TYR A 91 -10.08 18.37 -4.24
CA TYR A 91 -11.11 18.71 -5.21
C TYR A 91 -11.10 20.20 -5.60
N SER A 92 -11.81 20.54 -6.67
CA SER A 92 -12.04 21.93 -7.10
C SER A 92 -12.80 22.79 -6.08
N ALA A 93 -13.56 22.16 -5.19
CA ALA A 93 -14.30 22.82 -4.11
C ALA A 93 -14.30 21.92 -2.85
N LYS A 94 -14.76 22.46 -1.72
CA LYS A 94 -14.81 21.71 -0.46
C LYS A 94 -15.73 20.49 -0.61
N PRO A 95 -15.23 19.25 -0.38
CA PRO A 95 -16.05 18.04 -0.49
C PRO A 95 -17.36 18.08 0.28
N LYS A 96 -17.40 18.69 1.47
CA LYS A 96 -18.65 18.77 2.26
C LYS A 96 -19.79 19.51 1.57
N ASP A 97 -19.48 20.37 0.59
CA ASP A 97 -20.43 21.18 -0.17
C ASP A 97 -20.79 20.54 -1.53
N HIS A 98 -20.30 19.33 -1.85
CA HIS A 98 -20.46 18.69 -3.16
C HIS A 98 -21.92 18.62 -3.66
N LYS A 99 -22.90 18.48 -2.76
CA LYS A 99 -24.33 18.40 -3.12
C LYS A 99 -24.89 19.70 -3.70
N MET A 100 -24.22 20.83 -3.47
CA MET A 100 -24.60 22.14 -3.99
C MET A 100 -23.94 22.46 -5.33
N LEU A 101 -23.09 21.58 -5.84
CA LEU A 101 -22.25 21.81 -7.00
C LEU A 101 -22.60 20.83 -8.12
N SER A 102 -22.51 21.30 -9.37
CA SER A 102 -22.60 20.42 -10.53
C SER A 102 -21.31 19.61 -10.71
N ALA A 103 -21.37 18.53 -11.50
CA ALA A 103 -20.18 17.73 -11.85
C ALA A 103 -19.08 18.54 -12.56
N ALA A 104 -19.46 19.61 -13.28
CA ALA A 104 -18.50 20.52 -13.91
C ALA A 104 -17.78 21.42 -12.89
N GLN A 105 -18.37 21.63 -11.70
CA GLN A 105 -17.85 22.48 -10.64
C GLN A 105 -17.14 21.67 -9.54
N PHE A 106 -17.41 20.37 -9.43
CA PHE A 106 -16.84 19.49 -8.41
C PHE A 106 -16.13 18.29 -9.05
N TYR A 107 -14.80 18.38 -9.17
CA TYR A 107 -13.95 17.35 -9.76
C TYR A 107 -12.63 17.24 -9.01
N PRO A 108 -11.97 16.06 -9.02
CA PRO A 108 -10.67 15.88 -8.39
C PRO A 108 -9.58 16.62 -9.18
N ILE A 109 -8.70 17.33 -8.48
CA ILE A 109 -7.59 18.09 -9.06
C ILE A 109 -6.28 17.32 -8.91
N GLU A 110 -5.99 16.84 -7.71
CA GLU A 110 -4.74 16.18 -7.41
C GLU A 110 -4.91 15.12 -6.31
N ARG A 111 -4.04 14.13 -6.31
CA ARG A 111 -3.96 13.09 -5.28
C ARG A 111 -2.58 12.45 -5.33
N GLU A 112 -2.05 12.11 -4.17
CA GLU A 112 -0.80 11.36 -4.03
C GLU A 112 -0.84 10.09 -4.90
N LEU A 113 0.30 9.73 -5.49
CA LEU A 113 0.44 8.43 -6.15
C LEU A 113 0.63 7.40 -5.03
N VAL A 114 -0.30 6.45 -4.96
CA VAL A 114 -0.36 5.47 -3.86
C VAL A 114 -0.19 4.05 -4.38
N PHE A 115 0.58 3.26 -3.65
CA PHE A 115 0.74 1.82 -3.88
C PHE A 115 0.29 1.08 -2.63
N ASP A 116 -0.50 0.02 -2.81
CA ASP A 116 -0.96 -0.87 -1.75
C ASP A 116 -0.50 -2.29 -2.07
N ILE A 117 0.26 -2.89 -1.16
CA ILE A 117 0.86 -4.20 -1.32
C ILE A 117 0.38 -5.05 -0.15
N ASP A 118 -0.50 -6.01 -0.42
CA ASP A 118 -1.04 -6.93 0.57
C ASP A 118 -0.41 -8.32 0.43
N MET A 119 -0.10 -8.97 1.55
CA MET A 119 0.48 -10.29 1.53
C MET A 119 -0.45 -11.40 1.00
N THR A 120 -1.77 -11.18 0.93
CA THR A 120 -2.66 -12.16 0.30
C THR A 120 -2.34 -12.40 -1.17
N ASP A 121 -1.77 -11.41 -1.86
CA ASP A 121 -1.39 -11.56 -3.27
C ASP A 121 -0.20 -12.51 -3.46
N TYR A 122 0.46 -12.89 -2.36
CA TYR A 122 1.57 -13.84 -2.34
C TYR A 122 1.16 -15.21 -1.80
N ASP A 123 -0.13 -15.47 -1.56
CA ASP A 123 -0.61 -16.73 -0.98
C ASP A 123 -0.18 -17.95 -1.77
N ASP A 124 0.01 -17.81 -3.07
CA ASP A 124 0.44 -18.90 -3.90
C ASP A 124 1.97 -19.09 -3.82
N VAL A 125 2.78 -18.09 -3.48
CA VAL A 125 4.25 -18.21 -3.44
C VAL A 125 4.85 -18.23 -2.03
N ARG A 126 4.01 -18.33 -0.99
CA ARG A 126 4.42 -18.49 0.42
C ARG A 126 3.85 -19.79 1.01
N PHE A 127 4.65 -20.45 1.84
CA PHE A 127 4.30 -21.76 2.43
C PHE A 127 4.23 -21.73 3.97
N CYS A 128 4.65 -20.63 4.60
CA CYS A 128 4.65 -20.46 6.06
C CYS A 128 3.32 -19.97 6.65
N CYS A 129 2.48 -19.28 5.87
CA CYS A 129 1.20 -18.68 6.28
C CYS A 129 0.20 -18.73 5.11
N ARG A 130 -1.09 -18.51 5.39
CA ARG A 130 -2.17 -18.44 4.38
C ARG A 130 -3.14 -17.30 4.69
N GLY A 131 -3.78 -16.75 3.67
CA GLY A 131 -4.81 -15.74 3.82
C GLY A 131 -4.32 -14.52 4.60
N ALA A 132 -4.90 -14.28 5.76
CA ALA A 132 -4.60 -13.08 6.55
C ALA A 132 -3.45 -13.20 7.54
N ASP A 133 -2.91 -14.40 7.71
CA ASP A 133 -1.81 -14.64 8.64
C ASP A 133 -0.48 -14.15 8.05
N ILE A 134 0.37 -13.62 8.91
CA ILE A 134 1.74 -13.24 8.59
C ILE A 134 2.71 -13.72 9.67
N CYS A 135 3.98 -13.88 9.31
CA CYS A 135 5.08 -14.14 10.23
C CYS A 135 6.36 -13.46 9.72
N SER A 136 7.41 -13.49 10.55
CA SER A 136 8.74 -12.95 10.23
C SER A 136 9.32 -13.50 8.92
N LYS A 137 8.95 -14.73 8.54
CA LYS A 137 9.38 -15.37 7.30
C LYS A 137 8.83 -14.65 6.07
N CYS A 138 7.51 -14.61 5.92
CA CYS A 138 6.86 -14.01 4.75
C CYS A 138 6.92 -12.48 4.73
N TRP A 139 7.19 -11.81 5.86
CA TRP A 139 7.43 -10.35 5.88
C TRP A 139 8.63 -9.92 5.02
N THR A 140 9.53 -10.86 4.71
CA THR A 140 10.61 -10.64 3.73
C THR A 140 10.07 -10.22 2.36
N LEU A 141 8.87 -10.66 1.96
CA LEU A 141 8.23 -10.23 0.71
C LEU A 141 7.90 -8.73 0.72
N MET A 142 7.41 -8.19 1.84
CA MET A 142 7.15 -6.74 1.96
C MET A 142 8.45 -5.96 1.90
N ARG A 143 9.53 -6.45 2.52
CA ARG A 143 10.86 -5.82 2.44
C ARG A 143 11.35 -5.73 0.99
N PHE A 144 11.27 -6.83 0.23
CA PHE A 144 11.62 -6.82 -1.19
C PHE A 144 10.74 -5.86 -1.98
N ALA A 145 9.42 -5.89 -1.78
CA ALA A 145 8.50 -5.02 -2.49
C ALA A 145 8.79 -3.53 -2.23
N MET A 146 9.04 -3.15 -0.98
CA MET A 146 9.45 -1.80 -0.60
C MET A 146 10.77 -1.40 -1.28
N GLN A 147 11.82 -2.23 -1.19
CA GLN A 147 13.13 -1.91 -1.78
C GLN A 147 13.07 -1.76 -3.30
N ILE A 148 12.34 -2.64 -3.98
CA ILE A 148 12.21 -2.63 -5.44
C ILE A 148 11.43 -1.39 -5.88
N ILE A 149 10.24 -1.18 -5.31
CA ILE A 149 9.37 -0.06 -5.72
C ILE A 149 10.01 1.27 -5.33
N ASP A 150 10.56 1.41 -4.13
CA ASP A 150 11.19 2.66 -3.69
C ASP A 150 12.36 3.05 -4.60
N ARG A 151 13.18 2.06 -4.99
CA ARG A 151 14.29 2.26 -5.93
C ARG A 151 13.82 2.72 -7.30
N VAL A 152 12.76 2.12 -7.85
CA VAL A 152 12.18 2.55 -9.13
C VAL A 152 11.61 3.97 -9.03
N LEU A 153 10.83 4.25 -7.98
CA LEU A 153 10.25 5.59 -7.77
C LEU A 153 11.32 6.68 -7.65
N HIS A 154 12.47 6.36 -7.04
CA HIS A 154 13.57 7.30 -6.89
C HIS A 154 14.46 7.39 -8.14
N GLU A 155 15.01 6.27 -8.60
CA GLU A 155 16.02 6.25 -9.67
C GLU A 155 15.43 6.43 -11.07
N ASP A 156 14.23 5.89 -11.33
CA ASP A 156 13.62 5.92 -12.67
C ASP A 156 12.66 7.11 -12.83
N PHE A 157 11.91 7.45 -11.78
CA PHE A 157 10.92 8.52 -11.83
C PHE A 157 11.35 9.82 -11.14
N GLY A 158 12.45 9.81 -10.39
CA GLY A 158 12.99 11.02 -9.74
C GLY A 158 12.12 11.57 -8.61
N PHE A 159 11.20 10.78 -8.05
CA PHE A 159 10.43 11.21 -6.89
C PHE A 159 11.34 11.29 -5.67
N GLU A 160 11.10 12.26 -4.78
CA GLU A 160 11.88 12.52 -3.57
C GLU A 160 11.08 12.28 -2.28
N HIS A 161 9.77 12.47 -2.31
CA HIS A 161 8.92 12.44 -1.12
C HIS A 161 8.07 11.17 -1.07
N ARG A 162 8.66 10.06 -0.62
CA ARG A 162 7.99 8.76 -0.48
C ARG A 162 7.79 8.42 1.00
N LEU A 163 6.55 8.19 1.40
CA LEU A 163 6.18 7.78 2.76
C LEU A 163 5.64 6.35 2.75
N TRP A 164 6.36 5.42 3.36
CA TRP A 164 5.93 4.04 3.54
C TRP A 164 5.25 3.85 4.90
N ILE A 165 4.06 3.26 4.89
CA ILE A 165 3.20 3.09 6.06
C ILE A 165 2.80 1.61 6.17
N TYR A 166 2.90 1.05 7.38
CA TYR A 166 2.35 -0.28 7.65
C TYR A 166 0.82 -0.25 7.60
N SER A 167 0.19 -1.21 6.92
CA SER A 167 -1.28 -1.23 6.75
C SER A 167 -2.06 -1.52 8.04
N GLY A 168 -1.37 -1.81 9.14
CA GLY A 168 -1.96 -2.21 10.42
C GLY A 168 -2.13 -3.72 10.56
N ARG A 169 -1.92 -4.50 9.50
CA ARG A 169 -2.05 -5.97 9.56
C ARG A 169 -1.04 -6.78 8.77
N ARG A 170 -0.98 -6.63 7.44
CA ARG A 170 -0.30 -7.62 6.57
C ARG A 170 0.27 -7.05 5.28
N GLY A 171 0.35 -5.73 5.20
CA GLY A 171 0.77 -5.05 3.98
C GLY A 171 1.44 -3.73 4.30
N VAL A 172 1.82 -3.04 3.23
CA VAL A 172 2.46 -1.73 3.27
C VAL A 172 1.84 -0.84 2.22
N HIS A 173 1.69 0.44 2.55
CA HIS A 173 1.23 1.47 1.63
C HIS A 173 2.39 2.45 1.36
N CYS A 174 2.61 2.80 0.10
CA CYS A 174 3.52 3.89 -0.27
C CYS A 174 2.70 5.11 -0.69
N TRP A 175 3.03 6.27 -0.15
CA TRP A 175 2.47 7.57 -0.53
C TRP A 175 3.56 8.43 -1.16
N VAL A 176 3.51 8.61 -2.48
CA VAL A 176 4.40 9.52 -3.21
C VAL A 176 3.76 10.91 -3.25
N CYS A 177 4.45 11.84 -2.59
CA CYS A 177 3.93 13.12 -2.16
C CYS A 177 4.51 14.31 -2.94
N ASP A 178 5.41 14.08 -3.89
CA ASP A 178 5.93 15.09 -4.81
C ASP A 178 4.77 15.80 -5.53
N GLN A 179 4.89 17.11 -5.76
CA GLN A 179 3.85 17.87 -6.46
C GLN A 179 3.56 17.28 -7.85
N THR A 180 4.61 16.93 -8.58
CA THR A 180 4.51 16.28 -9.90
C THR A 180 3.78 14.94 -9.83
N ALA A 181 3.96 14.16 -8.75
CA ALA A 181 3.23 12.91 -8.53
C ALA A 181 1.74 13.16 -8.21
N ARG A 182 1.44 14.22 -7.45
CA ARG A 182 0.06 14.56 -7.08
C ARG A 182 -0.78 14.99 -8.28
N GLU A 183 -0.17 15.69 -9.22
CA GLU A 183 -0.81 16.24 -10.42
C GLU A 183 -0.93 15.23 -11.57
N LEU A 184 -0.40 14.01 -11.42
CA LEU A 184 -0.46 12.99 -12.48
C LEU A 184 -1.89 12.66 -12.89
N GLN A 185 -2.10 12.62 -14.20
CA GLN A 185 -3.33 12.10 -14.80
C GLN A 185 -3.44 10.59 -14.61
N SER A 186 -4.67 10.07 -14.61
CA SER A 186 -4.95 8.63 -14.42
C SER A 186 -4.22 7.73 -15.43
N SER A 187 -4.08 8.17 -16.69
CA SER A 187 -3.34 7.42 -17.74
C SER A 187 -1.86 7.28 -17.42
N ILE A 188 -1.23 8.33 -16.87
CA ILE A 188 0.19 8.29 -16.48
C ILE A 188 0.38 7.41 -15.24
N ARG A 189 -0.54 7.50 -14.27
CA ARG A 189 -0.53 6.60 -13.10
C ARG A 189 -0.62 5.14 -13.53
N GLN A 190 -1.50 4.84 -14.48
CA GLN A 190 -1.64 3.52 -15.07
C GLN A 190 -0.34 3.07 -15.75
N ALA A 191 0.31 3.92 -16.54
CA ALA A 191 1.58 3.61 -17.19
C ALA A 191 2.71 3.32 -16.18
N ILE A 192 2.75 4.02 -15.03
CA ILE A 192 3.71 3.74 -13.94
C ILE A 192 3.43 2.35 -13.35
N VAL A 193 2.17 2.02 -13.08
CA VAL A 193 1.80 0.70 -12.56
C VAL A 193 2.15 -0.40 -13.57
N GLU A 194 1.89 -0.19 -14.85
CA GLU A 194 2.26 -1.12 -15.93
C GLU A 194 3.77 -1.31 -16.02
N HIS A 195 4.57 -0.24 -15.88
CA HIS A 195 6.02 -0.33 -15.83
C HIS A 195 6.53 -1.22 -14.68
N LEU A 196 5.88 -1.15 -13.52
CA LEU A 196 6.21 -1.94 -12.33
C LEU A 196 5.65 -3.38 -12.39
N THR A 197 4.67 -3.65 -13.26
CA THR A 197 3.95 -4.92 -13.30
C THR A 197 4.63 -5.91 -14.22
N ILE A 198 5.18 -6.98 -13.64
CA ILE A 198 5.79 -8.10 -14.38
C ILE A 198 4.92 -9.37 -14.45
N VAL A 199 3.93 -9.45 -13.56
CA VAL A 199 3.05 -10.62 -13.43
C VAL A 199 1.88 -10.39 -14.38
N SER A 200 1.94 -10.99 -15.56
CA SER A 200 1.04 -10.69 -16.69
C SER A 200 0.04 -11.80 -17.02
N SER A 201 0.14 -12.97 -16.38
CA SER A 201 -0.84 -14.05 -16.58
C SER A 201 -1.83 -14.14 -15.43
N GLY A 202 -3.11 -14.38 -15.74
CA GLY A 202 -4.18 -14.52 -14.75
C GLY A 202 -3.92 -15.61 -13.71
N LYS A 203 -4.67 -15.58 -12.60
CA LYS A 203 -4.46 -16.45 -11.42
C LYS A 203 -4.39 -17.96 -11.75
N GLU A 204 -4.98 -18.38 -12.87
CA GLU A 204 -5.04 -19.78 -13.34
C GLU A 204 -3.79 -20.28 -14.08
N SER A 205 -2.92 -19.39 -14.57
CA SER A 205 -1.67 -19.82 -15.22
C SER A 205 -0.62 -20.23 -14.19
N SER A 206 -0.03 -21.41 -14.37
CA SER A 206 1.11 -21.87 -13.57
C SER A 206 2.33 -20.97 -13.74
N LYS A 207 2.56 -20.46 -14.95
CA LYS A 207 3.61 -19.49 -15.27
C LYS A 207 3.02 -18.10 -15.42
N ARG A 208 3.35 -17.20 -14.49
CA ARG A 208 2.80 -15.84 -14.45
C ARG A 208 3.74 -14.74 -14.96
N VAL A 209 5.00 -15.10 -15.18
CA VAL A 209 6.05 -14.15 -15.57
C VAL A 209 6.77 -14.70 -16.79
N THR A 210 6.85 -13.89 -17.84
CA THR A 210 7.68 -14.13 -19.02
C THR A 210 8.61 -12.94 -19.17
N LEU A 211 9.91 -13.21 -19.12
CA LEU A 211 10.93 -12.18 -19.24
C LEU A 211 11.61 -12.29 -20.61
N HIS A 212 11.87 -11.15 -21.23
CA HIS A 212 12.62 -11.07 -22.49
C HIS A 212 14.09 -10.77 -22.22
N SER A 213 14.95 -11.23 -23.11
CA SER A 213 16.39 -10.93 -23.10
C SER A 213 16.73 -9.91 -24.20
N PRO A 214 17.53 -8.88 -23.91
CA PRO A 214 18.11 -8.54 -22.61
C PRO A 214 17.06 -8.07 -21.59
N LEU A 215 17.31 -8.31 -20.30
CA LEU A 215 16.43 -7.82 -19.22
C LEU A 215 16.44 -6.30 -19.18
N HIS A 216 15.26 -5.69 -19.00
CA HIS A 216 15.14 -4.25 -18.75
C HIS A 216 15.95 -3.84 -17.49
N PRO A 217 16.64 -2.68 -17.47
CA PRO A 217 17.49 -2.26 -16.35
C PRO A 217 16.81 -2.32 -14.97
N SER A 218 15.54 -1.90 -14.89
CA SER A 218 14.75 -1.99 -13.66
C SER A 218 14.62 -3.42 -13.12
N LEU A 219 14.47 -4.41 -14.02
CA LEU A 219 14.39 -5.82 -13.65
C LEU A 219 15.75 -6.38 -13.22
N GLN A 220 16.84 -5.89 -13.81
CA GLN A 220 18.20 -6.27 -13.38
C GLN A 220 18.46 -5.83 -11.95
N ARG A 221 18.14 -4.57 -11.61
CA ARG A 221 18.27 -4.04 -10.25
C ARG A 221 17.35 -4.76 -9.24
N ALA A 222 16.10 -5.06 -9.65
CA ALA A 222 15.20 -5.85 -8.81
C ALA A 222 15.73 -7.27 -8.55
N ARG A 223 16.31 -7.91 -9.58
CA ARG A 223 16.96 -9.21 -9.45
C ARG A 223 18.14 -9.16 -8.48
N GLU A 224 18.99 -8.13 -8.54
CA GLU A 224 20.11 -7.96 -7.60
C GLU A 224 19.62 -7.92 -6.15
N ILE A 225 18.58 -7.13 -5.87
CA ILE A 225 17.96 -7.04 -4.54
C ILE A 225 17.49 -8.43 -4.08
N ILE A 226 16.74 -9.14 -4.92
CA ILE A 226 16.19 -10.45 -4.56
C ILE A 226 17.31 -11.47 -4.31
N LEU A 227 18.32 -11.52 -5.20
CA LEU A 227 19.39 -12.51 -5.13
C LEU A 227 20.24 -12.40 -3.86
N THR A 228 20.34 -11.23 -3.23
CA THR A 228 21.09 -11.10 -1.97
C THR A 228 20.52 -11.92 -0.81
N GLU A 229 19.21 -12.16 -0.79
CA GLU A 229 18.55 -12.91 0.28
C GLU A 229 17.76 -14.12 -0.23
N PHE A 230 17.87 -14.46 -1.53
CA PHE A 230 17.02 -15.47 -2.16
C PHE A 230 17.13 -16.84 -1.47
N ASP A 231 18.34 -17.36 -1.28
CA ASP A 231 18.53 -18.68 -0.65
C ASP A 231 18.03 -18.69 0.79
N GLY A 232 18.32 -17.62 1.54
CA GLY A 232 17.85 -17.47 2.92
C GLY A 232 16.33 -17.37 3.02
N TYR A 233 15.67 -16.77 2.04
CA TYR A 233 14.22 -16.65 2.01
C TYR A 233 13.53 -17.87 1.39
N ALA A 234 13.79 -18.16 0.12
CA ALA A 234 13.12 -19.19 -0.64
C ALA A 234 13.48 -20.59 -0.11
N CYS A 235 14.77 -20.92 0.03
CA CYS A 235 15.19 -22.26 0.44
C CYS A 235 14.98 -22.46 1.95
N LEU A 236 15.51 -21.57 2.81
CA LEU A 236 15.50 -21.83 4.26
C LEU A 236 14.17 -21.46 4.94
N LYS A 237 13.58 -20.30 4.62
CA LYS A 237 12.35 -19.84 5.30
C LYS A 237 11.08 -20.42 4.68
N GLN A 238 11.02 -20.52 3.34
CA GLN A 238 9.84 -21.03 2.64
C GLN A 238 9.92 -22.50 2.27
N ASP A 239 11.12 -23.10 2.23
CA ASP A 239 11.34 -24.48 1.83
C ASP A 239 10.57 -24.81 0.54
N PHE A 240 10.77 -23.96 -0.48
CA PHE A 240 9.97 -23.98 -1.70
C PHE A 240 10.17 -25.23 -2.58
N LEU A 241 11.08 -26.13 -2.19
CA LEU A 241 11.32 -27.44 -2.80
C LEU A 241 11.23 -28.58 -1.77
N GLY A 242 10.64 -28.33 -0.60
CA GLY A 242 10.65 -29.26 0.53
C GLY A 242 9.75 -30.49 0.41
N ASP A 243 8.89 -30.53 -0.61
CA ASP A 243 8.00 -31.65 -0.89
C ASP A 243 7.71 -31.79 -2.39
N ASP A 244 7.22 -32.96 -2.81
CA ASP A 244 6.95 -33.30 -4.21
C ASP A 244 5.99 -32.32 -4.88
N GLN A 245 4.98 -31.82 -4.16
CA GLN A 245 4.00 -30.88 -4.72
C GLN A 245 4.64 -29.53 -5.04
N ARG A 246 5.53 -29.05 -4.16
CA ARG A 246 6.27 -27.80 -4.38
C ARG A 246 7.31 -27.93 -5.48
N ILE A 247 8.01 -29.06 -5.55
CA ILE A 247 8.94 -29.37 -6.64
C ILE A 247 8.19 -29.38 -7.97
N GLU A 248 7.08 -30.12 -8.08
CA GLU A 248 6.27 -30.17 -9.29
C GLU A 248 5.82 -28.77 -9.73
N ARG A 249 5.38 -27.96 -8.75
CA ARG A 249 4.99 -26.57 -9.02
C ARG A 249 6.14 -25.73 -9.57
N PHE A 250 7.34 -25.88 -9.02
CA PHE A 250 8.52 -25.18 -9.50
C PHE A 250 8.91 -25.65 -10.91
N LEU A 251 8.90 -26.95 -11.18
CA LEU A 251 9.24 -27.52 -12.48
C LEU A 251 8.34 -27.00 -13.60
N ARG A 252 7.04 -26.75 -13.33
CA ARG A 252 6.12 -26.12 -14.30
C ARG A 252 6.53 -24.71 -14.73
N LEU A 253 7.46 -24.06 -14.02
CA LEU A 253 8.01 -22.75 -14.41
C LEU A 253 9.20 -22.87 -15.36
N VAL A 254 9.85 -24.03 -15.41
CA VAL A 254 11.05 -24.29 -16.21
C VAL A 254 10.62 -24.74 -17.61
N PRO A 255 11.09 -24.08 -18.68
CA PRO A 255 10.64 -24.38 -20.05
C PRO A 255 11.28 -25.66 -20.65
N ASP A 256 12.22 -26.31 -19.97
CA ASP A 256 12.92 -27.48 -20.49
C ASP A 256 12.19 -28.77 -20.11
N GLU A 257 11.54 -29.39 -21.10
CA GLU A 257 10.84 -30.67 -20.97
C GLU A 257 11.79 -31.85 -20.70
N ASN A 258 13.11 -31.69 -20.86
CA ASN A 258 14.10 -32.74 -20.63
C ASN A 258 14.62 -32.80 -19.19
N ILE A 259 14.16 -31.90 -18.31
CA ILE A 259 14.38 -32.03 -16.87
C ILE A 259 13.43 -33.10 -16.35
N LEU A 260 13.79 -34.36 -16.58
CA LEU A 260 13.09 -35.56 -16.12
C LEU A 260 13.73 -36.07 -14.83
N PHE A 261 12.90 -36.41 -13.84
CA PHE A 261 13.25 -37.31 -12.74
C PHE A 261 12.85 -38.73 -13.11
#